data_AF-A0A517ZG89-F1
#
_entry.id   AF-A0A517ZG89-F1
#
_cell.length_a   1.000
_cell.length_b   1.000
_cell.length_c   1.000
_cell.angle_alpha   90.00
_cell.angle_beta   90.00
_cell.angle_gamma   90.00
#
_symmetry.space_group_name_H-M   'P 1'
#
loop_
_entity.id
_entity.type
_entity.pdbx_description
1 polymer ?
#
loop_
_entity_poly.entity_id
_entity_poly.type
_entity_poly.pdbx_seq_one_letter_code
_entity_poly.pdbx_strand_id
1 'polypeptide(L)'
;MIDLIAMSAPTLLALAGQPALPVLLCAAVTGVLSMWLYKITSPQARLAEVVSQLKETQRQVAAYDGEFDGAWPLIRESLRLSFVRLGMVIGPTLAAGIPVIAAMLWIDMTFPDARVLPFGPLWLRSAEAAFLVVVSLSALTVKAVFRIA
;
A
#
# COMPACT_ATOMS: atom_id res chain seq x y z
N MET A 1 4.17 -29.96 -17.88
CA MET A 1 4.65 -29.18 -19.02
C MET A 1 3.46 -28.34 -19.46
N ILE A 2 3.41 -27.09 -19.01
CA ILE A 2 2.23 -26.22 -19.08
C ILE A 2 2.20 -25.59 -20.47
N ASP A 3 1.13 -25.82 -21.22
CA ASP A 3 0.88 -25.24 -22.54
C ASP A 3 0.76 -23.70 -22.44
N LEU A 4 1.89 -23.03 -22.62
CA LEU A 4 2.03 -21.58 -22.74
C LEU A 4 1.59 -21.07 -24.13
N ILE A 5 1.06 -21.94 -25.01
CA ILE A 5 0.89 -21.68 -26.45
C ILE A 5 -0.58 -21.47 -26.87
N ALA A 6 -1.56 -21.58 -25.96
CA ALA A 6 -2.97 -21.44 -26.30
C ALA A 6 -3.58 -20.05 -26.00
N MET A 7 -2.81 -18.96 -26.11
CA MET A 7 -3.39 -17.61 -26.11
C MET A 7 -3.96 -17.30 -27.49
N SER A 8 -5.20 -17.73 -27.72
CA SER A 8 -5.86 -17.62 -29.02
C SER A 8 -6.14 -16.15 -29.41
N ALA A 9 -6.07 -15.83 -30.71
CA ALA A 9 -6.41 -14.50 -31.26
C ALA A 9 -7.73 -13.90 -30.73
N PRO A 10 -8.82 -14.66 -30.48
CA PRO A 10 -10.01 -14.12 -29.83
C PRO A 10 -9.82 -13.73 -28.35
N THR A 11 -8.84 -14.29 -27.62
CA THR A 11 -8.49 -13.85 -26.25
C THR A 11 -7.78 -12.50 -26.27
N LEU A 12 -6.95 -12.25 -27.28
CA LEU A 12 -6.32 -10.95 -27.53
C LEU A 12 -7.34 -9.90 -28.00
N LEU A 13 -8.30 -10.28 -28.85
CA LEU A 13 -9.39 -9.40 -29.31
C LEU A 13 -10.41 -9.10 -28.20
N ALA A 14 -10.68 -10.06 -27.32
CA ALA A 14 -11.51 -9.87 -26.12
C ALA A 14 -10.82 -8.94 -25.10
N LEU A 15 -9.49 -8.94 -25.03
CA LEU A 15 -8.73 -7.93 -24.27
C LEU A 15 -8.80 -6.54 -24.90
N ALA A 16 -8.87 -6.46 -26.23
CA ALA A 16 -8.94 -5.20 -26.98
C ALA A 16 -10.33 -4.53 -26.90
N GLY A 17 -11.40 -5.30 -26.64
CA GLY A 17 -12.78 -4.79 -26.53
C GLY A 17 -13.33 -4.66 -25.10
N GLN A 18 -12.62 -5.18 -24.08
CA GLN A 18 -13.03 -5.05 -22.69
C GLN A 18 -12.31 -3.88 -22.01
N PRO A 19 -12.95 -3.18 -21.05
CA PRO A 19 -12.34 -2.07 -20.31
C PRO A 19 -11.21 -2.52 -19.36
N ALA A 20 -10.67 -3.73 -19.52
CA ALA A 20 -9.60 -4.26 -18.69
C ALA A 20 -8.28 -3.50 -18.88
N LEU A 21 -7.88 -3.23 -20.12
CA LEU A 21 -6.61 -2.54 -20.41
C LEU A 21 -6.54 -1.10 -19.83
N PRO A 22 -7.55 -0.23 -20.01
CA PRO A 22 -7.55 1.09 -19.37
C PRO A 22 -7.66 1.02 -17.83
N VAL A 23 -8.40 0.06 -17.27
CA VAL A 23 -8.47 -0.16 -15.81
C VAL A 23 -7.11 -0.59 -15.25
N LEU A 24 -6.38 -1.48 -15.92
CA LEU A 24 -5.05 -1.92 -15.51
C LEU A 24 -4.02 -0.79 -15.60
N LEU A 25 -4.05 0.02 -16.66
CA LEU A 25 -3.18 1.19 -16.77
C LEU A 25 -3.51 2.24 -15.70
N CYS A 26 -4.79 2.49 -15.45
CA CYS A 26 -5.23 3.40 -14.39
C CYS A 26 -4.81 2.89 -13.00
N ALA A 27 -4.93 1.59 -12.73
CA ALA A 27 -4.47 0.97 -11.50
C ALA A 27 -2.95 1.10 -11.31
N ALA A 28 -2.17 0.87 -12.38
CA ALA A 28 -0.72 1.03 -12.36
C ALA A 28 -0.31 2.49 -12.09
N VAL A 29 -0.90 3.44 -12.82
CA VAL A 29 -0.64 4.88 -12.63
C VAL A 29 -1.03 5.32 -11.22
N THR A 30 -2.18 4.88 -10.72
CA THR A 30 -2.65 5.18 -9.36
C THR A 30 -1.67 4.66 -8.29
N GLY A 31 -1.16 3.44 -8.44
CA GLY A 31 -0.16 2.88 -7.54
C GLY A 31 1.15 3.67 -7.54
N VAL A 32 1.63 4.06 -8.73
CA VAL A 32 2.82 4.90 -8.89
C VAL A 32 2.60 6.28 -8.25
N LEU A 33 1.46 6.91 -8.51
CA LEU A 33 1.14 8.24 -8.01
C LEU A 33 0.96 8.25 -6.49
N SER A 34 0.32 7.22 -5.93
CA SER A 34 0.16 7.04 -4.48
C SER A 34 1.52 6.88 -3.78
N MET A 35 2.43 6.07 -4.33
CA MET A 35 3.78 5.93 -3.80
C MET A 35 4.63 7.19 -3.95
N TRP A 36 4.44 7.94 -5.03
CA TRP A 36 5.12 9.21 -5.24
C TRP A 36 4.63 10.28 -4.24
N LEU A 37 3.31 10.39 -4.02
CA LEU A 37 2.73 11.26 -2.99
C LEU A 37 3.23 10.88 -1.59
N TYR A 38 3.27 9.57 -1.30
CA TYR A 38 3.82 9.06 -0.05
C TYR A 38 5.28 9.48 0.13
N LYS A 39 6.11 9.39 -0.91
CA LYS A 39 7.52 9.79 -0.85
C LYS A 39 7.69 11.28 -0.53
N ILE A 40 6.86 12.15 -1.12
CA ILE A 40 6.94 13.61 -0.91
C ILE A 40 6.47 13.99 0.50
N THR A 41 5.47 13.30 1.02
CA THR A 41 4.87 13.61 2.34
C THR A 41 5.50 12.87 3.51
N SER A 42 6.21 11.76 3.29
CA SER A 42 6.75 10.93 4.36
C SER A 42 8.10 11.46 4.88
N PRO A 43 8.20 11.87 6.15
CA PRO A 43 9.47 12.30 6.76
C PRO A 43 10.30 11.07 7.16
N GLN A 44 10.78 10.32 6.17
CA GLN A 44 11.46 9.03 6.35
C GLN A 44 12.66 9.12 7.30
N ALA A 45 13.45 10.20 7.21
CA ALA A 45 14.60 10.43 8.10
C ALA A 45 14.18 10.53 9.58
N ARG A 46 13.10 11.27 9.87
CA ARG A 46 12.56 11.39 11.23
C ARG A 46 11.93 10.09 11.72
N LEU A 47 11.31 9.33 10.81
CA LEU A 47 10.72 8.03 11.16
C LEU A 47 11.82 7.02 11.53
N ALA A 48 12.92 6.99 10.79
CA ALA A 48 14.07 6.15 11.08
C ALA A 48 14.69 6.50 12.45
N GLU A 49 14.81 7.79 12.75
CA GLU A 49 15.31 8.27 14.05
C GLU A 49 14.40 7.83 15.21
N VAL A 50 13.08 8.00 15.08
CA VAL A 50 12.12 7.59 16.13
C VAL A 50 12.08 6.07 16.31
N VAL A 51 12.21 5.28 15.23
CA VAL A 51 12.31 3.81 15.33
C VAL A 51 13.59 3.40 16.06
N SER A 52 14.71 4.09 15.79
CA SER A 52 15.97 3.87 16.51
C SER A 52 15.82 4.17 18.00
N GLN A 53 15.22 5.32 18.35
CA GLN A 53 14.98 5.71 19.74
C GLN A 53 14.05 4.71 20.45
N LEU A 54 12.98 4.26 19.78
CA LEU A 54 12.07 3.24 20.33
C LEU A 54 12.78 1.92 20.66
N LYS A 55 13.66 1.46 19.76
CA LYS A 55 14.43 0.23 19.95
C LYS A 55 15.40 0.34 21.12
N GLU A 56 15.99 1.51 21.30
CA GLU A 56 16.89 1.80 22.41
C GLU A 56 16.14 1.89 23.74
N THR A 57 15.00 2.60 23.80
CA THR A 57 14.18 2.66 25.02
C THR A 57 13.61 1.28 25.39
N GLN A 58 13.20 0.47 24.40
CA GLN A 58 12.77 -0.91 24.65
C GLN A 58 13.87 -1.78 25.25
N ARG A 59 15.13 -1.62 24.80
CA ARG A 59 16.28 -2.32 25.40
C ARG A 59 16.52 -1.88 26.83
N GLN A 60 16.43 -0.57 27.11
CA GLN A 60 16.61 -0.03 28.46
C GLN A 60 15.52 -0.52 29.40
N VAL A 61 14.26 -0.61 28.96
CA VAL A 61 13.17 -1.22 29.73
C VAL A 61 13.43 -2.72 29.98
N ALA A 62 13.86 -3.46 28.95
CA ALA A 62 14.13 -4.90 29.09
C ALA A 62 15.35 -5.22 29.98
N ALA A 63 16.30 -4.29 30.09
CA ALA A 63 17.48 -4.42 30.94
C ALA A 63 17.29 -3.82 32.36
N TYR A 64 16.12 -3.22 32.64
CA TYR A 64 15.85 -2.59 33.93
C TYR A 64 15.33 -3.63 34.93
N ASP A 65 16.13 -3.92 35.94
CA ASP A 65 15.86 -4.92 36.99
C ASP A 65 15.44 -4.27 38.34
N GLY A 66 15.16 -2.96 38.31
CA GLY A 66 14.85 -2.15 39.50
C GLY A 66 13.36 -2.06 39.83
N GLU A 67 13.03 -1.21 40.81
CA GLU A 67 11.65 -0.99 41.24
C GLU A 67 10.83 -0.25 40.17
N PHE A 68 9.54 -0.60 40.06
CA PHE A 68 8.64 -0.16 38.97
C PHE A 68 8.56 1.36 38.82
N ASP A 69 8.68 2.09 39.92
CA ASP A 69 8.62 3.55 39.95
C ASP A 69 9.77 4.20 39.14
N GLY A 70 10.94 3.54 39.10
CA GLY A 70 12.06 3.98 38.26
C GLY A 70 11.97 3.57 36.79
N ALA A 71 11.10 2.59 36.44
CA ALA A 71 10.83 2.20 35.06
C ALA A 71 9.76 3.08 34.38
N TRP A 72 8.92 3.75 35.16
CA TRP A 72 7.86 4.64 34.70
C TRP A 72 8.29 5.71 33.65
N PRO A 73 9.41 6.45 33.82
CA PRO A 73 9.86 7.40 32.80
C PRO A 73 10.19 6.75 31.45
N LEU A 74 10.76 5.53 31.45
CA LEU A 74 11.11 4.79 30.23
C LEU A 74 9.86 4.30 29.49
N ILE A 75 8.84 3.86 30.24
CA ILE A 75 7.54 3.46 29.70
C ILE A 75 6.85 4.66 29.05
N ARG A 76 6.83 5.81 29.72
CA ARG A 76 6.22 7.04 29.19
C ARG A 76 6.90 7.51 27.90
N GLU A 77 8.23 7.41 27.83
CA GLU A 77 8.96 7.77 26.62
C GLU A 77 8.71 6.80 25.46
N SER A 78 8.65 5.49 25.74
CA SER A 78 8.30 4.48 24.73
C SER A 78 6.89 4.70 24.16
N LEU A 79 5.93 5.05 25.02
CA LEU A 79 4.56 5.37 24.61
C LEU A 79 4.54 6.66 23.77
N ARG A 80 5.24 7.71 24.20
CA ARG A 80 5.33 8.98 23.46
C ARG A 80 5.92 8.77 22.08
N LEU A 81 7.04 8.06 21.96
CA LEU A 81 7.67 7.75 20.67
C LEU A 81 6.75 6.93 19.76
N SER A 82 5.97 6.01 20.33
CA SER A 82 4.97 5.25 19.60
C SER A 82 3.84 6.14 19.05
N PHE A 83 3.34 7.09 19.84
CA PHE A 83 2.36 8.08 19.38
C PHE A 83 2.92 9.01 18.30
N VAL A 84 4.16 9.48 18.46
CA VAL A 84 4.86 10.31 17.47
C VAL A 84 5.03 9.55 16.16
N ARG A 85 5.43 8.27 16.22
CA ARG A 85 5.52 7.39 15.06
C ARG A 85 4.17 7.23 14.37
N LEU A 86 3.11 6.99 15.14
CA LEU A 86 1.76 6.83 14.60
C LEU A 86 1.30 8.10 13.88
N GLY A 87 1.47 9.28 14.50
CA GLY A 87 1.14 10.57 13.89
C GLY A 87 1.89 10.85 12.60
N MET A 88 3.19 10.47 12.53
CA MET A 88 3.99 10.63 11.32
C MET A 88 3.58 9.71 10.17
N VAL A 89 2.92 8.60 10.43
CA VAL A 89 2.45 7.67 9.39
C VAL A 89 1.03 8.00 8.93
N ILE A 90 0.15 8.46 9.83
CA ILE A 90 -1.26 8.74 9.51
C ILE A 90 -1.40 9.79 8.40
N GLY A 91 -0.72 10.94 8.52
CA GLY A 91 -0.83 12.03 7.54
C GLY A 91 -0.47 11.59 6.11
N PRO A 92 0.73 11.03 5.88
CA PRO A 92 1.14 10.52 4.57
C PRO A 92 0.24 9.38 4.06
N THR A 93 -0.26 8.51 4.94
CA THR A 93 -1.14 7.40 4.55
C THR A 93 -2.49 7.91 4.04
N LEU A 94 -3.08 8.89 4.73
CA LEU A 94 -4.32 9.54 4.29
C LEU A 94 -4.12 10.27 2.97
N ALA A 95 -3.01 11.01 2.83
CA ALA A 95 -2.68 11.69 1.58
C ALA A 95 -2.49 10.72 0.40
N ALA A 96 -1.80 9.59 0.64
CA ALA A 96 -1.60 8.55 -0.36
C ALA A 96 -2.89 7.79 -0.72
N GLY A 97 -3.91 7.78 0.16
CA GLY A 97 -5.21 7.19 -0.09
C GLY A 97 -6.11 8.02 -1.04
N ILE A 98 -5.91 9.35 -1.09
CA ILE A 98 -6.69 10.26 -1.95
C ILE A 98 -6.68 9.83 -3.42
N PRO A 99 -5.53 9.59 -4.07
CA PRO A 99 -5.52 9.17 -5.48
C PRO A 99 -6.15 7.79 -5.70
N VAL A 100 -6.07 6.90 -4.70
CA VAL A 100 -6.72 5.58 -4.77
C VAL A 100 -8.24 5.73 -4.80
N ILE A 101 -8.80 6.55 -3.91
CA ILE A 101 -10.24 6.82 -3.85
C ILE A 101 -10.70 7.53 -5.14
N ALA A 102 -9.94 8.52 -5.60
CA ALA A 102 -10.28 9.25 -6.83
C ALA A 102 -10.28 8.35 -8.07
N ALA A 103 -9.29 7.48 -8.20
CA ALA A 103 -9.21 6.52 -9.31
C ALA A 103 -10.34 5.48 -9.25
N MET A 104 -10.66 5.00 -8.05
CA MET A 104 -11.76 4.06 -7.83
C MET A 104 -13.12 4.67 -8.23
N LEU A 105 -13.37 5.93 -7.84
CA LEU A 105 -14.58 6.66 -8.22
C LEU A 105 -14.65 6.92 -9.73
N TRP A 106 -13.51 7.22 -10.36
CA TRP A 106 -13.44 7.45 -11.81
C TRP A 106 -13.72 6.17 -12.61
N ILE A 107 -13.20 5.03 -12.15
CA ILE A 107 -13.46 3.72 -12.78
C ILE A 107 -14.95 3.37 -12.65
N ASP A 108 -15.55 3.57 -11.47
CA ASP A 108 -16.97 3.29 -11.22
C ASP A 108 -17.89 4.14 -12.12
N MET A 109 -17.58 5.43 -12.31
CA MET A 109 -18.34 6.31 -13.22
C MET A 109 -18.13 5.99 -14.70
N THR A 110 -16.94 5.53 -15.09
CA THR A 110 -16.58 5.34 -16.51
C THR A 110 -16.93 3.94 -17.01
N PHE A 111 -16.88 2.93 -16.13
CA PHE A 111 -17.07 1.53 -16.49
C PHE A 111 -17.93 0.77 -15.45
N PRO A 112 -19.22 1.12 -15.29
CA PRO A 112 -20.09 0.55 -14.26
C PRO A 112 -20.31 -0.97 -14.39
N ASP A 113 -20.15 -1.54 -15.60
CA ASP A 113 -20.32 -2.98 -15.88
C ASP A 113 -18.99 -3.75 -16.09
N ALA A 114 -17.84 -3.17 -15.73
CA ALA A 114 -16.54 -3.79 -15.93
C ALA A 114 -16.38 -5.10 -15.13
N ARG A 115 -16.56 -6.24 -15.77
CA ARG A 115 -16.16 -7.57 -15.26
C ARG A 115 -14.77 -7.91 -15.76
N VAL A 116 -13.76 -7.64 -14.94
CA VAL A 116 -12.35 -7.78 -15.31
C VAL A 116 -11.88 -9.25 -15.35
N LEU A 117 -12.58 -10.16 -14.67
CA LEU A 117 -12.22 -11.59 -14.59
C LEU A 117 -13.33 -12.50 -15.16
N PRO A 118 -13.06 -13.31 -16.21
CA PRO A 118 -14.04 -14.21 -16.81
C PRO A 118 -14.37 -15.45 -15.93
N PHE A 119 -13.53 -15.77 -14.96
CA PHE A 119 -13.66 -16.95 -14.08
C PHE A 119 -13.38 -16.59 -12.60
N GLY A 120 -14.08 -17.26 -11.67
CA GLY A 120 -13.89 -17.11 -10.22
C GLY A 120 -15.18 -16.88 -9.43
N PRO A 121 -15.13 -16.99 -8.08
CA PRO A 121 -16.23 -16.65 -7.18
C PRO A 121 -16.71 -15.21 -7.40
N LEU A 122 -17.97 -14.90 -7.09
CA LEU A 122 -18.57 -13.57 -7.32
C LEU A 122 -17.77 -12.41 -6.69
N TRP A 123 -17.08 -12.65 -5.57
CA TRP A 123 -16.18 -11.69 -4.90
C TRP A 123 -14.84 -11.47 -5.61
N LEU A 124 -14.39 -12.43 -6.43
CA LEU A 124 -13.16 -12.36 -7.23
C LEU A 124 -13.43 -11.78 -8.63
N ARG A 125 -14.69 -11.77 -9.07
CA ARG A 125 -15.14 -11.24 -10.37
C ARG A 125 -15.37 -9.74 -10.38
N SER A 126 -15.41 -9.07 -9.22
CA SER A 126 -15.57 -7.62 -9.15
C SER A 126 -14.29 -6.92 -9.62
N ALA A 127 -14.44 -5.82 -10.39
CA ALA A 127 -13.33 -4.99 -10.85
C ALA A 127 -12.44 -4.48 -9.70
N GLU A 128 -13.04 -4.33 -8.52
CA GLU A 128 -12.41 -3.83 -7.30
C GLU A 128 -11.30 -4.76 -6.78
N ALA A 129 -11.51 -6.08 -6.84
CA ALA A 129 -10.52 -7.04 -6.37
C ALA A 129 -9.27 -7.04 -7.28
N ALA A 130 -9.47 -6.99 -8.60
CA ALA A 130 -8.38 -6.88 -9.57
C ALA A 130 -7.63 -5.54 -9.42
N PHE A 131 -8.36 -4.45 -9.22
CA PHE A 131 -7.79 -3.13 -8.96
C PHE A 131 -6.90 -3.14 -7.72
N LEU A 132 -7.38 -3.68 -6.59
CA LEU A 132 -6.60 -3.75 -5.35
C LEU A 132 -5.34 -4.61 -5.49
N VAL A 133 -5.41 -5.74 -6.19
CA VAL A 133 -4.25 -6.61 -6.42
C VAL A 133 -3.21 -5.89 -7.28
N VAL A 134 -3.63 -5.25 -8.38
CA VAL A 134 -2.72 -4.56 -9.30
C VAL A 134 -2.12 -3.30 -8.67
N VAL A 135 -2.92 -2.53 -7.92
CA VAL A 135 -2.42 -1.40 -7.14
C VAL A 135 -1.42 -1.88 -6.09
N SER A 136 -1.71 -2.98 -5.38
CA SER A 136 -0.79 -3.55 -4.37
C SER A 136 0.52 -4.01 -5.00
N LEU A 137 0.46 -4.76 -6.10
CA LEU A 137 1.66 -5.21 -6.82
C LEU A 137 2.46 -4.03 -7.39
N SER A 138 1.80 -3.02 -7.95
CA SER A 138 2.46 -1.82 -8.47
C SER A 138 3.13 -1.04 -7.35
N ALA A 139 2.43 -0.84 -6.23
CA ALA A 139 2.95 -0.17 -5.05
C ALA A 139 4.14 -0.92 -4.44
N LEU A 140 4.10 -2.25 -4.39
CA LEU A 140 5.21 -3.09 -3.93
C LEU A 140 6.40 -3.04 -4.88
N THR A 141 6.15 -3.05 -6.20
CA THR A 141 7.20 -2.95 -7.21
C THR A 141 7.91 -1.61 -7.10
N VAL A 142 7.15 -0.51 -6.97
CA VAL A 142 7.72 0.82 -6.73
C VAL A 142 8.48 0.84 -5.42
N LYS A 143 7.94 0.30 -4.33
CA LYS A 143 8.64 0.22 -3.05
C LYS A 143 9.97 -0.56 -3.15
N ALA A 144 9.96 -1.69 -3.88
CA ALA A 144 11.13 -2.53 -4.09
C ALA A 144 12.18 -1.87 -5.00
N VAL A 145 11.75 -1.25 -6.09
CA VAL A 145 12.62 -0.57 -7.07
C VAL A 145 13.23 0.72 -6.49
N PHE A 146 12.44 1.49 -5.76
CA PHE A 146 12.90 2.75 -5.15
C PHE A 146 13.61 2.56 -3.81
N ARG A 147 13.71 1.32 -3.31
CA ARG A 147 14.46 0.91 -2.11
C ARG A 147 14.29 1.90 -0.96
N ILE A 148 13.03 2.27 -0.72
CA ILE A 148 12.63 3.19 0.33
C ILE A 148 12.80 2.43 1.66
N ALA A 149 13.91 2.69 2.35
CA ALA A 149 14.32 2.10 3.62
C ALA A 149 14.21 3.13 4.75
#